data_AF-R6H2K5-F1
#
_entry.id   AF-R6H2K5-F1
#
_cell.length_a   1.000
_cell.length_b   1.000
_cell.length_c   1.000
_cell.angle_alpha   90.00
_cell.angle_beta   90.00
_cell.angle_gamma   90.00
#
_symmetry.space_group_name_H-M   'P 1'
#
loop_
_entity.id
_entity.type
_entity.pdbx_description
1 polymer ?
#
loop_
_entity_poly.entity_id
_entity_poly.type
_entity_poly.pdbx_seq_one_letter_code
_entity_poly.pdbx_strand_id
1 'polypeptide(L)'
;MEEVNTKKKQKLDNLYNKYKPHEKFLIAKQARKTIRYIERNTMSFPNVYKVLKTRIIDCSYVILENIYRANIFQEIDYKKEVVVNIQMLNFYLEEALRKDLISNKKFESYSNHLLELDLMVRSWFKYEKSI
;
A
#
# COMPACT_ATOMS: atom_id res chain seq x y z
N MET A 1 31.15 -4.07 -5.30
CA MET A 1 29.83 -3.93 -4.64
C MET A 1 28.70 -3.62 -5.63
N GLU A 2 28.96 -2.93 -6.74
CA GLU A 2 27.94 -2.61 -7.75
C GLU A 2 27.45 -3.81 -8.57
N GLU A 3 28.33 -4.71 -9.03
CA GLU A 3 27.96 -5.88 -9.86
C GLU A 3 27.01 -6.89 -9.18
N VAL A 4 27.14 -7.07 -7.86
CA VAL A 4 26.28 -7.96 -7.07
C VAL A 4 24.84 -7.43 -7.03
N ASN A 5 24.69 -6.10 -7.06
CA ASN A 5 23.40 -5.43 -7.07
C ASN A 5 22.72 -5.56 -8.44
N THR A 6 23.50 -5.53 -9.53
CA THR A 6 23.01 -5.69 -10.91
C THR A 6 22.50 -7.11 -11.18
N LYS A 7 23.25 -8.15 -10.78
CA LYS A 7 22.82 -9.56 -10.93
C LYS A 7 21.58 -9.87 -10.11
N LYS A 8 21.51 -9.37 -8.87
CA LYS A 8 20.34 -9.55 -7.99
C LYS A 8 19.09 -8.89 -8.58
N LYS A 9 19.22 -7.67 -9.10
CA LYS A 9 18.13 -6.94 -9.78
C LYS A 9 17.64 -7.71 -11.01
N GLN A 10 18.56 -8.16 -11.86
CA GLN A 10 18.20 -8.90 -13.07
C GLN A 10 17.50 -10.23 -12.78
N LYS A 11 17.95 -10.97 -11.75
CA LYS A 11 17.26 -12.18 -11.28
C LYS A 11 15.86 -11.87 -10.75
N LEU A 12 15.70 -10.79 -9.99
CA LEU A 12 14.40 -10.35 -9.47
C LEU A 12 13.46 -9.96 -10.61
N ASP A 13 13.94 -9.22 -11.61
CA ASP A 13 13.15 -8.81 -12.76
C ASP A 13 12.67 -10.02 -13.58
N ASN A 14 13.53 -11.04 -13.74
CA ASN A 14 13.16 -12.30 -14.40
C ASN A 14 12.04 -13.05 -13.63
N LEU A 15 12.17 -13.15 -12.31
CA LEU A 15 11.16 -13.79 -11.46
C LEU A 15 9.84 -13.00 -11.46
N TYR A 16 9.93 -11.67 -11.39
CA TYR A 16 8.78 -10.79 -11.47
C TYR A 16 8.07 -10.95 -12.81
N ASN A 17 8.80 -10.96 -13.93
CA ASN A 17 8.21 -11.16 -15.26
C ASN A 17 7.54 -12.52 -15.40
N LYS A 18 8.06 -13.57 -14.73
CA LYS A 18 7.42 -14.89 -14.67
C LYS A 18 6.09 -14.86 -13.92
N TYR A 19 6.00 -14.08 -12.84
CA TYR A 19 4.78 -13.99 -12.01
C TYR A 19 3.77 -12.92 -12.49
N LYS A 20 4.24 -11.92 -13.25
CA LYS A 20 3.47 -10.77 -13.77
C LYS A 20 2.16 -11.12 -14.49
N PRO A 21 2.03 -12.23 -15.25
CA PRO A 21 0.75 -12.61 -15.85
C PRO A 21 -0.38 -12.78 -14.82
N HIS A 22 -0.04 -13.17 -13.59
CA HIS A 22 -0.97 -13.33 -12.46
C HIS A 22 -1.26 -12.00 -11.72
N GLU A 23 -0.61 -10.90 -12.12
CA GLU A 23 -0.66 -9.61 -11.41
C GLU A 23 -1.17 -8.44 -12.27
N LYS A 24 -2.09 -8.71 -13.21
CA LYS A 24 -2.65 -7.66 -14.08
C LYS A 24 -3.61 -6.69 -13.37
N PHE A 25 -3.72 -6.75 -12.05
CA PHE A 25 -4.65 -5.92 -11.29
C PHE A 25 -4.06 -4.55 -10.95
N LEU A 26 -4.56 -3.50 -11.60
CA LEU A 26 -4.05 -2.12 -11.46
C LEU A 26 -4.13 -1.60 -10.03
N ILE A 27 -5.19 -1.93 -9.29
CA ILE A 27 -5.36 -1.52 -7.89
C ILE A 27 -4.24 -2.12 -7.02
N ALA A 28 -3.95 -3.42 -7.17
CA ALA A 28 -2.84 -4.06 -6.46
C ALA A 28 -1.47 -3.49 -6.84
N LYS A 29 -1.28 -3.08 -8.11
CA LYS A 29 -0.05 -2.40 -8.54
C LYS A 29 0.11 -1.05 -7.83
N GLN A 30 -0.94 -0.24 -7.78
CA GLN A 30 -0.91 1.05 -7.11
C GLN A 30 -0.69 0.91 -5.61
N ALA A 31 -1.42 -0.01 -4.95
CA ALA A 31 -1.24 -0.29 -3.53
C ALA A 31 0.23 -0.65 -3.20
N ARG A 32 0.85 -1.55 -3.97
CA ARG A 32 2.25 -1.93 -3.73
C ARG A 32 3.24 -0.78 -3.89
N LYS A 33 3.00 0.15 -4.82
CA LYS A 33 3.81 1.36 -4.97
C LYS A 33 3.67 2.24 -3.72
N THR A 34 2.43 2.48 -3.27
CA THR A 34 2.13 3.26 -2.06
C THR A 34 2.78 2.65 -0.81
N ILE A 35 2.61 1.34 -0.61
CA ILE A 35 3.15 0.61 0.55
C ILE A 35 4.67 0.73 0.60
N ARG A 36 5.38 0.48 -0.51
CA ARG A 36 6.85 0.60 -0.56
C ARG A 36 7.32 2.03 -0.27
N TYR A 37 6.55 3.03 -0.70
CA TYR A 37 6.88 4.43 -0.43
C TYR A 37 6.71 4.76 1.05
N ILE A 38 5.61 4.34 1.69
CA ILE A 38 5.38 4.51 3.13
C ILE A 38 6.44 3.74 3.94
N GLU A 39 6.68 2.47 3.62
CA GLU A 39 7.62 1.61 4.31
C GLU A 39 9.03 2.22 4.34
N ARG A 40 9.55 2.64 3.19
CA ARG A 40 10.89 3.26 3.11
C ARG A 40 11.03 4.48 4.03
N ASN A 41 9.97 5.25 4.22
CA ASN A 41 10.01 6.47 5.02
C ASN A 41 9.71 6.26 6.50
N THR A 42 9.13 5.13 6.88
CA THR A 42 8.84 4.77 8.28
C THR A 42 9.99 3.98 8.92
N MET A 43 10.93 3.48 8.12
CA MET A 43 12.12 2.78 8.61
C MET A 43 12.92 3.61 9.61
N SER A 44 13.00 4.93 9.42
CA SER A 44 13.77 5.87 10.24
C SER A 44 13.11 6.28 11.56
N PHE A 45 11.90 5.79 11.86
CA PHE A 45 11.20 6.19 13.09
C PHE A 45 11.96 5.70 14.34
N PRO A 46 12.13 6.55 15.37
CA PRO A 46 12.73 6.15 16.63
C PRO A 46 11.98 5.00 17.31
N ASN A 47 12.70 4.15 18.05
CA ASN A 47 12.13 2.93 18.66
C ASN A 47 11.02 3.21 19.69
N VAL A 48 10.99 4.40 20.30
CA VAL A 48 9.89 4.83 21.18
C VAL A 48 8.54 4.82 20.45
N TYR A 49 8.54 4.98 19.12
CA TYR A 49 7.35 4.95 18.26
C TYR A 49 7.18 3.61 17.52
N LYS A 50 7.83 2.53 17.98
CA LYS A 50 7.74 1.21 17.33
C LYS A 50 6.31 0.74 17.11
N VAL A 51 5.41 1.01 18.05
CA VAL A 51 4.01 0.60 17.95
C VAL A 51 3.32 1.29 16.77
N LEU A 52 3.49 2.60 16.62
CA LEU A 52 2.93 3.36 15.51
C LEU A 52 3.52 2.87 14.17
N LYS A 53 4.84 2.68 14.12
CA LYS A 53 5.52 2.10 12.94
C LYS A 53 4.91 0.75 12.55
N THR A 54 4.76 -0.16 13.50
CA THR A 54 4.13 -1.47 13.26
C THR A 54 2.71 -1.33 12.75
N ARG A 55 1.87 -0.46 13.35
CA ARG A 55 0.50 -0.24 12.89
C ARG A 55 0.42 0.29 11.46
N ILE A 56 1.31 1.22 11.08
CA ILE A 56 1.39 1.75 9.70
C ILE A 56 1.73 0.62 8.72
N ILE A 57 2.75 -0.18 9.03
CA ILE A 57 3.22 -1.26 8.14
C ILE A 57 2.19 -2.38 8.03
N ASP A 58 1.66 -2.86 9.15
CA ASP A 58 0.68 -3.95 9.15
C ASP A 58 -0.58 -3.53 8.40
N CYS A 59 -1.11 -2.33 8.67
CA CYS A 59 -2.28 -1.81 7.97
C CYS A 59 -2.04 -1.68 6.46
N SER A 60 -0.84 -1.23 6.06
CA SER A 60 -0.41 -1.18 4.66
C SER A 60 -0.48 -2.56 3.97
N TYR A 61 -0.05 -3.63 4.65
CA TYR A 61 -0.13 -4.98 4.09
C TYR A 61 -1.54 -5.58 4.14
N VAL A 62 -2.33 -5.27 5.16
CA VAL A 62 -3.75 -5.69 5.24
C VAL A 62 -4.56 -5.09 4.08
N ILE A 63 -4.29 -3.83 3.68
CA ILE A 63 -4.88 -3.24 2.47
C ILE A 63 -4.59 -4.11 1.25
N LEU A 64 -3.33 -4.51 1.06
CA LEU A 64 -2.92 -5.33 -0.08
C LEU A 64 -3.56 -6.72 -0.04
N GLU A 65 -3.59 -7.35 1.13
CA GLU A 65 -4.23 -8.66 1.33
C GLU A 65 -5.71 -8.59 0.95
N ASN A 66 -6.45 -7.61 1.47
CA ASN A 66 -7.87 -7.45 1.17
C ASN A 66 -8.13 -7.12 -0.31
N ILE A 67 -7.25 -6.37 -0.97
CA ILE A 67 -7.31 -6.17 -2.43
C ILE A 67 -7.21 -7.52 -3.17
N TYR A 68 -6.27 -8.40 -2.77
CA TYR A 68 -6.15 -9.72 -3.41
C TYR A 68 -7.32 -10.63 -3.08
N ARG A 69 -7.78 -10.66 -1.82
CA ARG A 69 -8.95 -11.43 -1.40
C ARG A 69 -10.19 -11.01 -2.19
N ALA A 70 -10.46 -9.71 -2.26
CA ALA A 70 -11.56 -9.18 -3.07
C ALA A 70 -11.45 -9.58 -4.55
N ASN A 71 -10.23 -9.59 -5.12
CA ASN A 71 -10.03 -9.94 -6.52
C ASN A 71 -10.11 -11.45 -6.79
N ILE A 72 -9.78 -12.30 -5.82
CA ILE A 72 -9.83 -13.75 -5.97
C ILE A 72 -11.23 -14.29 -5.67
N PHE A 73 -11.79 -13.89 -4.53
CA PHE A 73 -13.08 -14.39 -4.06
C PHE A 73 -14.27 -13.60 -4.60
N GLN A 74 -14.04 -12.42 -5.20
CA GLN A 74 -15.08 -11.54 -5.72
C GLN A 74 -16.09 -11.09 -4.64
N GLU A 75 -15.69 -11.12 -3.37
CA GLU A 75 -16.53 -10.70 -2.25
C GLU A 75 -16.43 -9.20 -1.99
N ILE A 76 -17.60 -8.55 -1.86
CA ILE A 76 -17.69 -7.11 -1.63
C ILE A 76 -17.15 -6.68 -0.26
N ASP A 77 -17.22 -7.55 0.75
CA ASP A 77 -16.83 -7.20 2.10
C ASP A 77 -15.33 -6.94 2.21
N TYR A 78 -14.49 -7.70 1.51
CA TYR A 78 -13.06 -7.40 1.43
C TYR A 78 -12.78 -6.03 0.80
N LYS A 79 -13.61 -5.56 -0.14
CA LYS A 79 -13.45 -4.21 -0.70
C LYS A 79 -13.82 -3.14 0.33
N LYS A 80 -14.86 -3.37 1.13
CA LYS A 80 -15.22 -2.45 2.24
C LYS A 80 -14.09 -2.39 3.25
N GLU A 81 -13.50 -3.53 3.58
CA GLU A 81 -12.31 -3.60 4.44
C GLU A 81 -11.13 -2.82 3.85
N VAL A 82 -10.88 -2.87 2.54
CA VAL A 82 -9.85 -2.01 1.92
C VAL A 82 -10.10 -0.54 2.21
N VAL A 83 -11.33 -0.07 2.05
CA VAL A 83 -11.70 1.33 2.32
C VAL A 83 -11.47 1.71 3.78
N VAL A 84 -11.91 0.85 4.72
CA VAL A 84 -11.71 1.05 6.16
C VAL A 84 -10.21 1.13 6.48
N ASN A 85 -9.42 0.20 5.95
CA ASN A 85 -7.99 0.17 6.21
C ASN A 85 -7.25 1.38 5.59
N ILE A 86 -7.68 1.92 4.45
CA ILE A 86 -7.13 3.16 3.90
C ILE A 86 -7.36 4.33 4.87
N GLN A 87 -8.57 4.44 5.43
CA GLN A 87 -8.89 5.48 6.42
C GLN A 87 -8.06 5.33 7.70
N MET A 88 -7.90 4.10 8.19
CA MET A 88 -7.05 3.81 9.34
C MET A 88 -5.57 4.14 9.07
N LEU A 89 -5.05 3.80 7.89
CA LEU A 89 -3.69 4.13 7.51
C LEU A 89 -3.48 5.65 7.44
N ASN A 90 -4.44 6.41 6.91
CA ASN A 90 -4.39 7.87 6.90
C ASN A 90 -4.32 8.45 8.32
N PHE A 91 -5.15 7.93 9.23
CA PHE A 91 -5.12 8.31 10.65
C PHE A 91 -3.74 8.03 11.29
N TYR A 92 -3.14 6.87 11.05
CA TYR A 92 -1.81 6.57 11.59
C TYR A 92 -0.72 7.48 11.03
N LEU A 93 -0.82 7.90 9.76
CA LEU A 93 0.10 8.86 9.16
C LEU A 93 -0.10 10.28 9.72
N GLU A 94 -1.33 10.65 10.05
CA GLU A 94 -1.63 11.89 10.76
C GLU A 94 -1.01 11.89 12.16
N GLU A 95 -1.10 10.78 12.89
CA GLU A 95 -0.41 10.62 14.18
C GLU A 95 1.11 10.71 14.04
N ALA A 96 1.68 10.22 12.92
CA ALA A 96 3.10 10.37 12.65
C ALA A 96 3.48 11.85 12.39
N LEU A 97 2.61 12.61 11.70
CA LEU A 97 2.80 14.04 11.50
C LEU A 97 2.72 14.81 12.83
N ARG A 98 1.71 14.54 13.67
CA ARG A 98 1.53 15.18 14.99
C ARG A 98 2.70 14.94 15.94
N LYS A 99 3.49 13.88 15.71
CA LYS A 99 4.69 13.51 16.49
C LYS A 99 5.98 13.93 15.79
N ASP A 100 5.90 14.76 14.75
CA ASP A 100 7.03 15.26 13.95
C ASP A 100 7.91 14.15 13.33
N LEU A 101 7.34 12.96 13.11
CA LEU A 101 8.05 11.82 12.49
C LEU A 101 8.12 11.94 10.97
N ILE A 102 7.21 12.72 10.38
CA ILE A 102 7.14 13.05 8.97
C ILE A 102 6.84 14.53 8.81
N SER A 103 7.23 15.12 7.68
CA SER A 103 6.89 16.50 7.35
C SER A 103 5.50 16.63 6.72
N ASN A 104 4.94 17.83 6.74
CA ASN A 104 3.70 18.16 6.04
C ASN A 104 3.72 17.71 4.56
N LYS A 105 4.83 17.97 3.85
CA LYS A 105 5.02 17.55 2.46
C LYS A 105 4.93 16.04 2.27
N LYS A 106 5.49 15.26 3.21
CA LYS A 106 5.39 13.79 3.16
C LYS A 106 3.95 13.35 3.45
N PHE A 107 3.31 13.92 4.46
CA PHE A 107 1.93 13.62 4.80
C PHE A 107 0.97 13.90 3.64
N GLU A 108 1.09 15.06 3.00
CA GLU A 108 0.32 15.43 1.80
C GLU A 108 0.54 14.41 0.67
N SER A 109 1.80 14.04 0.41
CA SER A 109 2.12 13.03 -0.61
C SER A 109 1.48 11.67 -0.29
N TYR A 110 1.54 11.20 0.97
CA TYR A 110 0.89 9.95 1.36
C TYR A 110 -0.63 10.03 1.21
N SER A 111 -1.23 11.12 1.68
CA SER A 111 -2.68 11.36 1.62
C SER A 111 -3.18 11.31 0.17
N ASN A 112 -2.43 11.92 -0.77
CA ASN A 112 -2.75 11.89 -2.19
C ASN A 112 -2.67 10.46 -2.76
N HIS A 113 -1.65 9.68 -2.38
CA HIS A 113 -1.54 8.28 -2.79
C HIS A 113 -2.67 7.40 -2.22
N LEU A 114 -3.09 7.66 -0.98
CA LEU A 114 -4.20 6.96 -0.34
C LEU A 114 -5.55 7.34 -0.96
N LEU A 115 -5.75 8.62 -1.26
CA LEU A 115 -6.95 9.10 -1.95
C LEU A 115 -7.07 8.50 -3.35
N GLU A 116 -5.98 8.45 -4.12
CA GLU A 116 -5.96 7.78 -5.43
C GLU A 116 -6.39 6.31 -5.28
N LEU A 117 -5.84 5.59 -4.30
CA LEU A 117 -6.19 4.19 -4.05
C LEU A 117 -7.66 4.02 -3.63
N ASP A 118 -8.17 4.88 -2.74
CA ASP A 118 -9.57 4.88 -2.30
C ASP A 118 -10.52 5.10 -3.48
N LEU A 119 -10.23 6.07 -4.36
CA LEU A 119 -11.02 6.33 -5.57
C LEU A 119 -11.03 5.15 -6.54
N MET A 120 -9.87 4.48 -6.72
CA MET A 120 -9.78 3.28 -7.55
C MET A 120 -10.65 2.14 -6.99
N VAL A 121 -10.58 1.91 -5.68
CA VAL A 121 -11.36 0.87 -5.00
C VAL A 121 -12.86 1.20 -5.06
N ARG A 122 -13.25 2.46 -4.78
CA ARG A 122 -14.64 2.93 -4.92
C ARG A 122 -15.19 2.77 -6.34
N SER A 123 -14.39 3.07 -7.35
CA SER A 123 -14.77 2.88 -8.75
C SER A 123 -14.96 1.41 -9.10
N TRP A 124 -14.15 0.52 -8.51
CA TRP A 124 -14.30 -0.92 -8.66
C TRP A 124 -15.66 -1.43 -8.15
N PHE A 125 -16.17 -0.91 -7.02
CA PHE A 125 -17.54 -1.25 -6.59
C PHE A 125 -18.62 -0.81 -7.60
N LYS A 126 -18.45 0.36 -8.22
CA LYS A 126 -19.46 0.91 -9.14
C LYS A 126 -19.52 0.12 -10.44
N TYR A 127 -18.36 -0.29 -10.95
CA TYR A 127 -18.27 -1.10 -12.17
C TYR A 127 -19.07 -2.41 -12.05
N GLU A 128 -18.95 -3.11 -10.91
CA GLU A 128 -19.65 -4.38 -10.70
C GLU A 128 -21.15 -4.25 -10.44
N LYS A 129 -21.63 -3.08 -9.98
CA LYS A 129 -23.08 -2.83 -9.88
C LYS A 129 -23.73 -2.56 -11.23
N SER A 130 -22.93 -2.22 -12.24
CA SER A 130 -23.39 -1.87 -13.59
C SER A 130 -23.29 -3.04 -14.57
N ILE A 131 -22.83 -4.22 -14.13
CA ILE A 131 -22.81 -5.50 -14.84
C ILE A 131 -23.91 -6.37 -14.26
#